data_AF-A0A7S1TXY7-F1
#
_entry.id   AF-A0A7S1TXY7-F1
#
_cell.length_a   1.000
_cell.length_b   1.000
_cell.length_c   1.000
_cell.angle_alpha   90.00
_cell.angle_beta   90.00
_cell.angle_gamma   90.00
#
_symmetry.space_group_name_H-M   'P 1'
#
loop_
_entity.id
_entity.type
_entity.pdbx_description
1 polymer ?
#
loop_
_entity_poly.entity_id
_entity_poly.type
_entity_poly.pdbx_seq_one_letter_code
_entity_poly.pdbx_strand_id
1 'polypeptide(L)'
;MLTACYYYVVRNRIPFAATNLKVATTAVNEMPATLYYAYGIMLVQILWCVLWCLALYGTISDPDADSVTINGDDFDLDDCYQVTSTTDEVNKPTGCYCGNESDSDPHKDGDCIETSINGGIWFLMLVSFYWGVTTISNVVHCTVAGAVATWWFNPAPGKSPVTGALKRSLTTSFGSIAFGSLLVAIIKATRQVVRAARDNKDIGPALACVLDCMLGILESLLEIFNRYAFCYVGIYGYDFRTAGRSVWTLFKERGLTVIVNDDLLDNVFLLGCILVGVISCGIAYGYGKGAGMDGPNTGAMAFIGFFIGFVLCLLTMTTVSSAVATVFVCFAEDPAPFAQYHPDLHTQLVTTWQQFYPGDYHRGTGAQAGRV
;
A
#
# COMPACT_ATOMS: atom_id res chain seq x y z
N MET A 1 16.38 5.09 -22.32
CA MET A 1 16.76 6.51 -22.12
C MET A 1 16.20 7.10 -20.83
N LEU A 2 14.91 7.00 -20.53
CA LEU A 2 14.32 7.52 -19.29
C LEU A 2 14.96 6.95 -18.00
N THR A 3 15.25 5.66 -17.96
CA THR A 3 15.92 5.00 -16.82
C THR A 3 17.36 5.47 -16.61
N ALA A 4 18.10 5.71 -17.69
CA ALA A 4 19.46 6.24 -17.64
C ALA A 4 19.48 7.71 -17.20
N CYS A 5 18.53 8.53 -17.69
CA CYS A 5 18.36 9.91 -17.24
C CYS A 5 17.94 9.98 -15.77
N TYR A 6 16.99 9.14 -15.34
CA TYR A 6 16.58 9.00 -13.94
C TYR A 6 17.78 8.62 -13.07
N TYR A 7 18.54 7.58 -13.45
CA TYR A 7 19.74 7.17 -12.72
C TYR A 7 20.76 8.31 -12.58
N TYR A 8 21.00 9.07 -13.65
CA TYR A 8 21.97 10.17 -13.63
C TYR A 8 21.54 11.32 -12.70
N VAL A 9 20.25 11.66 -12.68
CA VAL A 9 19.68 12.69 -11.79
C VAL A 9 19.72 12.24 -10.33
N VAL A 10 19.51 10.95 -10.09
CA VAL A 10 19.32 10.40 -8.75
C VAL A 10 20.64 9.93 -8.12
N ARG A 11 21.70 9.70 -8.90
CA ARG A 11 23.01 9.23 -8.43
C ARG A 11 23.57 10.03 -7.25
N ASN A 12 23.41 11.35 -7.27
CA ASN A 12 23.89 12.24 -6.22
C ASN A 12 23.10 12.10 -4.89
N ARG A 13 21.93 11.44 -4.92
CA ARG A 13 21.02 11.24 -3.79
C ARG A 13 21.27 9.93 -3.04
N ILE A 14 21.94 8.96 -3.68
CA ILE A 14 22.16 7.61 -3.17
C ILE A 14 22.93 7.55 -1.84
N PRO A 15 24.02 8.33 -1.63
CA PRO A 15 24.80 8.22 -0.39
C PRO A 15 24.01 8.59 0.88
N PHE A 16 23.19 9.64 0.78
CA PHE A 16 22.30 10.04 1.88
C PHE A 16 21.20 8.99 2.10
N ALA A 17 20.56 8.50 1.04
CA ALA A 17 19.55 7.45 1.15
C ALA A 17 20.10 6.17 1.81
N ALA A 18 21.31 5.74 1.45
CA ALA A 18 21.98 4.60 2.04
C ALA A 18 22.29 4.80 3.54
N THR A 19 22.70 6.01 3.93
CA THR A 19 23.00 6.32 5.33
C THR A 19 21.72 6.42 6.17
N ASN A 20 20.67 7.03 5.61
CA ASN A 20 19.35 7.06 6.22
C ASN A 20 18.78 5.65 6.43
N LEU A 21 18.91 4.79 5.41
CA LEU A 21 18.56 3.37 5.50
C LEU A 21 19.34 2.63 6.58
N LYS A 22 20.65 2.90 6.70
CA LYS A 22 21.49 2.31 7.75
C LYS A 22 21.00 2.69 9.14
N VAL A 23 20.72 3.98 9.38
CA VAL A 23 20.21 4.47 10.66
C VAL A 23 18.86 3.84 10.99
N ALA A 24 17.94 3.80 10.04
CA ALA A 24 16.62 3.18 10.22
C ALA A 24 16.72 1.68 10.53
N THR A 25 17.60 0.96 9.84
CA THR A 25 17.83 -0.47 10.08
C THR A 25 18.43 -0.71 11.47
N THR A 26 19.35 0.14 11.92
CA THR A 26 19.89 0.08 13.29
C THR A 26 18.78 0.30 14.33
N ALA A 27 17.93 1.30 14.13
CA ALA A 27 16.80 1.56 15.03
C ALA A 27 15.84 0.35 15.12
N VAL A 28 15.51 -0.27 13.99
CA VAL A 28 14.64 -1.46 13.95
C VAL A 28 15.32 -2.67 14.63
N ASN A 29 16.63 -2.87 14.42
CA ASN A 29 17.38 -3.97 15.03
C ASN A 29 17.51 -3.83 16.55
N GLU A 30 17.66 -2.60 17.06
CA GLU A 30 17.67 -2.33 18.51
C GLU A 30 16.28 -2.45 19.15
N MET A 31 15.21 -2.43 18.35
CA MET A 31 13.83 -2.58 18.79
C MET A 31 13.11 -3.74 18.08
N PRO A 32 13.52 -5.01 18.31
CA PRO A 32 12.94 -6.16 17.60
C PRO A 32 11.44 -6.36 17.87
N ALA A 33 10.92 -5.78 18.95
CA ALA A 33 9.49 -5.69 19.22
C ALA A 33 8.69 -5.08 18.05
N THR A 34 9.27 -4.14 17.28
CA THR A 34 8.63 -3.52 16.11
C THR A 34 8.19 -4.57 15.09
N LEU A 35 9.03 -5.56 14.81
CA LEU A 35 8.73 -6.64 13.87
C LEU A 35 7.60 -7.52 14.38
N TYR A 36 7.64 -7.95 15.65
CA TYR A 36 6.59 -8.80 16.21
C TYR A 36 5.20 -8.14 16.15
N TYR A 37 5.11 -6.85 16.52
CA TYR A 37 3.85 -6.11 16.42
C TYR A 37 3.42 -5.88 14.96
N ALA A 38 4.36 -5.60 14.05
CA ALA A 38 4.05 -5.45 12.63
C ALA A 38 3.49 -6.77 12.05
N TYR A 39 4.10 -7.92 12.33
CA TYR A 39 3.57 -9.22 11.95
C TYR A 39 2.18 -9.47 12.56
N GLY A 40 1.98 -9.13 13.83
CA GLY A 40 0.68 -9.25 14.49
C GLY A 40 -0.42 -8.42 13.82
N ILE A 41 -0.13 -7.16 13.49
CA ILE A 41 -1.09 -6.27 12.81
C ILE A 41 -1.32 -6.72 11.36
N MET A 42 -0.33 -7.34 10.71
CA MET A 42 -0.51 -7.93 9.38
C MET A 42 -1.42 -9.16 9.39
N LEU A 43 -1.49 -9.92 10.49
CA LEU A 43 -2.53 -10.95 10.62
C LEU A 43 -3.93 -10.32 10.67
N VAL A 44 -4.09 -9.18 11.34
CA VAL A 44 -5.36 -8.42 11.34
C VAL A 44 -5.68 -7.94 9.92
N GLN A 45 -4.67 -7.52 9.15
CA GLN A 45 -4.83 -7.17 7.73
C GLN A 45 -5.36 -8.35 6.89
N ILE A 46 -4.83 -9.56 7.10
CA ILE A 46 -5.32 -10.76 6.40
C ILE A 46 -6.77 -11.06 6.79
N LEU A 47 -7.10 -10.97 8.09
CA LEU A 47 -8.47 -11.17 8.57
C LEU A 47 -9.43 -10.14 7.96
N TRP A 48 -9.01 -8.88 7.82
CA TRP A 48 -9.78 -7.85 7.12
C TRP A 48 -10.02 -8.22 5.65
N CYS A 49 -9.00 -8.68 4.93
CA CYS A 49 -9.16 -9.12 3.54
C CYS A 49 -10.13 -10.31 3.43
N VAL A 50 -10.04 -11.30 4.34
CA VAL A 50 -10.97 -12.44 4.37
C VAL A 50 -12.39 -11.97 4.63
N LEU A 51 -12.60 -11.10 5.63
CA LEU A 51 -13.91 -10.51 5.94
C LEU A 51 -14.48 -9.77 4.73
N TRP A 52 -13.65 -8.98 4.04
CA TRP A 52 -14.05 -8.26 2.85
C TRP A 52 -14.42 -9.19 1.69
N CYS A 53 -13.66 -10.27 1.47
CA CYS A 53 -13.99 -11.28 0.45
C CYS A 53 -15.31 -11.99 0.76
N LEU A 54 -15.59 -12.30 2.04
CA LEU A 54 -16.87 -12.88 2.44
C LEU A 54 -18.03 -11.91 2.21
N ALA A 55 -17.84 -10.64 2.53
CA ALA A 55 -18.83 -9.60 2.25
C ALA A 55 -19.06 -9.45 0.73
N LEU A 56 -18.00 -9.47 -0.07
CA LEU A 56 -18.10 -9.42 -1.52
C LEU A 56 -18.84 -10.64 -2.07
N TYR A 57 -18.49 -11.84 -1.60
CA TYR A 57 -19.19 -13.06 -1.97
C TYR A 57 -20.68 -12.93 -1.67
N GLY A 58 -21.04 -12.47 -0.46
CA GLY A 58 -22.44 -12.21 -0.09
C GLY A 58 -23.16 -11.18 -0.95
N THR A 59 -22.45 -10.20 -1.52
CA THR A 59 -23.05 -9.22 -2.45
C THR A 59 -23.18 -9.72 -3.88
N ILE A 60 -22.41 -10.73 -4.28
CA ILE A 60 -22.45 -11.33 -5.62
C ILE A 60 -23.37 -12.55 -5.64
N SER A 61 -23.40 -13.30 -4.54
CA SER A 61 -24.34 -14.40 -4.37
C SER A 61 -25.72 -13.80 -4.18
N ASP A 62 -26.55 -13.88 -5.21
CA ASP A 62 -27.98 -13.68 -5.08
C ASP A 62 -28.60 -15.02 -4.69
N PRO A 63 -28.97 -15.24 -3.41
CA PRO A 63 -29.65 -16.46 -3.00
C PRO A 63 -31.11 -16.52 -3.47
N ASP A 64 -31.66 -15.41 -4.00
CA ASP A 64 -33.08 -15.25 -4.39
C ASP A 64 -33.24 -14.86 -5.87
N ALA A 65 -32.20 -15.00 -6.71
CA ALA A 65 -32.30 -14.86 -8.18
C ALA A 65 -33.03 -16.07 -8.80
N ASP A 66 -34.20 -16.38 -8.27
CA ASP A 66 -35.07 -17.45 -8.76
C ASP A 66 -35.78 -17.03 -10.04
N SER A 67 -35.74 -15.74 -10.43
CA SER A 67 -36.40 -15.26 -11.64
C SER A 67 -35.63 -14.20 -12.43
N VAL A 68 -35.82 -14.19 -13.75
CA VAL A 68 -35.30 -13.20 -14.69
C VAL A 68 -36.47 -12.51 -15.40
N THR A 69 -36.46 -11.17 -15.46
CA THR A 69 -37.49 -10.40 -16.17
C THR A 69 -37.06 -10.15 -17.61
N ILE A 70 -37.81 -10.68 -18.57
CA ILE A 70 -37.58 -10.49 -20.01
C ILE A 70 -38.82 -9.83 -20.60
N ASN A 71 -38.66 -8.65 -21.23
CA ASN A 71 -39.76 -7.88 -21.84
C ASN A 71 -40.97 -7.56 -20.92
N GLY A 72 -40.76 -7.58 -19.59
CA GLY A 72 -41.78 -7.30 -18.59
C GLY A 72 -42.49 -8.55 -18.03
N ASP A 73 -42.09 -9.75 -18.48
CA ASP A 73 -42.53 -11.03 -17.95
C ASP A 73 -41.42 -11.64 -17.08
N ASP A 74 -41.79 -12.16 -15.90
CA ASP A 74 -40.88 -12.81 -14.96
C ASP A 74 -40.84 -14.33 -15.25
N PHE A 75 -39.65 -14.88 -15.46
CA PHE A 75 -39.40 -16.32 -15.72
C PHE A 75 -38.56 -16.92 -14.61
N ASP A 76 -38.87 -18.13 -14.15
CA ASP A 76 -38.00 -18.83 -13.21
C ASP A 76 -36.67 -19.20 -13.87
N LEU A 77 -35.56 -19.08 -13.14
CA LEU A 77 -34.20 -19.31 -13.66
C LEU A 77 -33.98 -20.76 -14.13
N ASP A 78 -34.72 -21.71 -13.53
CA ASP A 78 -34.73 -23.13 -13.92
C ASP A 78 -35.35 -23.36 -15.31
N ASP A 79 -36.20 -22.44 -15.79
CA ASP A 79 -36.82 -22.50 -17.11
C ASP A 79 -35.98 -21.81 -18.20
N CYS A 80 -34.77 -21.33 -17.84
CA CYS A 80 -33.89 -20.57 -18.71
C CYS A 80 -32.65 -21.38 -19.15
N TYR A 81 -32.28 -21.29 -20.43
CA TYR A 81 -31.06 -21.89 -20.97
C TYR A 81 -30.33 -20.95 -21.95
N GLN A 82 -29.00 -21.07 -22.00
CA GLN A 82 -28.15 -20.33 -22.93
C GLN A 82 -28.11 -21.00 -24.31
N VAL A 83 -28.22 -20.20 -25.37
CA VAL A 83 -28.06 -20.69 -26.75
C VAL A 83 -26.76 -20.16 -27.37
N THR A 84 -25.88 -21.09 -27.72
CA THR A 84 -24.66 -20.83 -28.51
C THR A 84 -24.94 -21.11 -29.99
N SER A 85 -24.88 -20.08 -30.84
CA SER A 85 -25.02 -20.25 -32.28
C SER A 85 -23.73 -20.81 -32.89
N THR A 86 -23.80 -22.00 -33.50
CA THR A 86 -22.75 -22.60 -34.32
C THR A 86 -22.85 -22.08 -35.75
N THR A 87 -22.52 -20.82 -35.98
CA THR A 87 -22.15 -20.36 -37.33
C THR A 87 -20.64 -20.25 -37.40
N ASP A 88 -20.06 -20.80 -38.46
CA ASP A 88 -18.61 -20.95 -38.65
C ASP A 88 -17.84 -19.67 -38.29
N GLU A 89 -16.84 -19.83 -37.42
CA GLU A 89 -16.00 -18.82 -36.75
C GLU A 89 -16.48 -18.34 -35.36
N VAL A 90 -15.96 -19.04 -34.34
CA VAL A 90 -15.92 -18.68 -32.90
C VAL A 90 -17.26 -18.83 -32.17
N ASN A 91 -17.35 -19.84 -31.28
CA ASN A 91 -18.42 -20.00 -30.29
C ASN A 91 -18.66 -18.68 -29.53
N LYS A 92 -19.63 -17.87 -29.94
CA LYS A 92 -20.14 -16.72 -29.19
C LYS A 92 -21.52 -17.07 -28.62
N PRO A 93 -21.77 -16.87 -27.31
CA PRO A 93 -23.12 -16.95 -26.77
C PRO A 93 -23.98 -15.87 -27.45
N THR A 94 -25.19 -16.25 -27.87
CA THR A 94 -26.06 -15.41 -28.73
C THR A 94 -27.37 -14.97 -28.07
N GLY A 95 -27.68 -15.48 -26.87
CA GLY A 95 -28.83 -15.02 -26.08
C GLY A 95 -29.25 -15.99 -24.98
N CYS A 96 -30.14 -15.51 -24.10
CA CYS A 96 -30.85 -16.30 -23.11
C CYS A 96 -32.26 -16.65 -23.59
N TYR A 97 -32.69 -17.89 -23.37
CA TYR A 97 -34.03 -18.37 -23.69
C TYR A 97 -34.70 -18.85 -22.41
N CYS A 98 -35.92 -18.37 -22.12
CA CYS A 98 -36.72 -18.80 -20.98
C CYS A 98 -38.12 -19.22 -21.44
N GLY A 99 -38.61 -20.38 -21.00
CA GLY A 99 -39.94 -20.91 -21.33
C GLY A 99 -39.96 -22.17 -22.21
N ASN A 100 -41.16 -22.69 -22.50
CA ASN A 100 -41.36 -23.94 -23.23
C ASN A 100 -40.99 -23.82 -24.73
N GLU A 101 -40.43 -24.89 -25.31
CA GLU A 101 -39.95 -25.04 -26.71
C GLU A 101 -40.91 -24.59 -27.84
N SER A 102 -42.16 -24.27 -27.53
CA SER A 102 -43.21 -23.96 -28.49
C SER A 102 -43.39 -22.46 -28.82
N ASP A 103 -42.82 -21.53 -28.04
CA ASP A 103 -42.85 -20.10 -28.37
C ASP A 103 -41.56 -19.68 -29.09
N SER A 104 -41.73 -19.17 -30.31
CA SER A 104 -40.68 -19.08 -31.32
C SER A 104 -40.16 -17.66 -31.54
N ASP A 105 -40.15 -16.82 -30.49
CA ASP A 105 -39.54 -15.49 -30.58
C ASP A 105 -38.14 -15.47 -29.94
N PRO A 106 -37.07 -15.37 -30.77
CA PRO A 106 -35.70 -15.37 -30.28
C PRO A 106 -35.41 -14.08 -29.53
N HIS A 107 -35.27 -14.18 -28.21
CA HIS A 107 -34.83 -13.07 -27.37
C HIS A 107 -33.31 -12.93 -27.49
N LYS A 108 -32.91 -12.04 -28.40
CA LYS A 108 -31.52 -11.60 -28.52
C LYS A 108 -31.31 -10.46 -27.54
N ASP A 109 -30.67 -10.75 -26.41
CA ASP A 109 -29.59 -9.93 -25.84
C ASP A 109 -29.10 -10.59 -24.52
N GLY A 110 -27.81 -10.94 -24.46
CA GLY A 110 -27.09 -11.18 -23.20
C GLY A 110 -27.08 -12.60 -22.58
N ASP A 111 -26.35 -12.70 -21.47
CA ASP A 111 -26.29 -13.90 -20.61
C ASP A 111 -27.54 -14.00 -19.72
N CYS A 112 -28.00 -15.22 -19.41
CA CYS A 112 -29.23 -15.45 -18.62
C CYS A 112 -29.18 -14.90 -17.19
N ILE A 113 -27.97 -14.64 -16.69
CA ILE A 113 -27.72 -14.13 -15.36
C ILE A 113 -26.81 -12.94 -15.54
N GLU A 114 -27.37 -11.73 -15.53
CA GLU A 114 -26.57 -10.53 -15.38
C GLU A 114 -26.36 -10.30 -13.88
N THR A 115 -25.27 -10.87 -13.32
CA THR A 115 -24.86 -10.58 -11.94
C THR A 115 -24.34 -9.14 -11.88
N SER A 116 -25.27 -8.17 -11.89
CA SER A 116 -24.95 -6.75 -11.88
C SER A 116 -24.92 -6.25 -10.44
N ILE A 117 -23.72 -6.09 -9.89
CA ILE A 117 -23.56 -5.39 -8.61
C ILE A 117 -23.93 -3.93 -8.85
N ASN A 118 -24.85 -3.38 -8.05
CA ASN A 118 -25.15 -1.94 -8.08
C ASN A 118 -23.85 -1.14 -7.96
N GLY A 119 -23.58 -0.26 -8.93
CA GLY A 119 -22.33 0.51 -8.99
C GLY A 119 -22.03 1.33 -7.73
N GLY A 120 -23.07 1.80 -7.02
CA GLY A 120 -22.92 2.48 -5.73
C GLY A 120 -22.46 1.54 -4.62
N ILE A 121 -22.99 0.31 -4.56
CA ILE A 121 -22.55 -0.73 -3.61
C ILE A 121 -21.10 -1.12 -3.91
N TRP A 122 -20.77 -1.34 -5.17
CA TRP A 122 -19.40 -1.66 -5.59
C TRP A 122 -18.42 -0.55 -5.20
N PHE A 123 -18.77 0.71 -5.43
CA PHE A 123 -17.94 1.84 -5.01
C PHE A 123 -17.72 1.88 -3.49
N LEU A 124 -18.77 1.72 -2.69
CA LEU A 124 -18.64 1.68 -1.23
C LEU A 124 -17.83 0.47 -0.75
N MET A 125 -17.94 -0.68 -1.42
CA MET A 125 -17.12 -1.86 -1.16
C MET A 125 -15.64 -1.58 -1.43
N LEU A 126 -15.31 -0.90 -2.53
CA LEU A 126 -13.93 -0.47 -2.83
C LEU A 126 -13.42 0.53 -1.79
N VAL A 127 -14.22 1.52 -1.41
CA VAL A 127 -13.85 2.49 -0.36
C VAL A 127 -13.56 1.75 0.94
N SER A 128 -14.43 0.82 1.35
CA SER A 128 -14.23 -0.01 2.54
C SER A 128 -12.94 -0.83 2.47
N PHE A 129 -12.68 -1.50 1.33
CA PHE A 129 -11.47 -2.28 1.11
C PHE A 129 -10.20 -1.44 1.31
N TYR A 130 -10.07 -0.36 0.52
CA TYR A 130 -8.91 0.50 0.57
C TYR A 130 -8.78 1.19 1.92
N TRP A 131 -9.89 1.61 2.54
CA TRP A 131 -9.87 2.26 3.85
C TRP A 131 -9.34 1.32 4.92
N GLY A 132 -9.81 0.07 4.99
CA GLY A 132 -9.31 -0.88 5.97
C GLY A 132 -7.83 -1.21 5.75
N VAL A 133 -7.44 -1.51 4.51
CA VAL A 133 -6.03 -1.82 4.16
C VAL A 133 -5.09 -0.67 4.52
N THR A 134 -5.45 0.55 4.14
CA THR A 134 -4.62 1.73 4.39
C THR A 134 -4.63 2.10 5.88
N THR A 135 -5.76 2.02 6.57
CA THR A 135 -5.86 2.34 8.00
C THR A 135 -4.99 1.40 8.84
N ILE A 136 -5.10 0.09 8.63
CA ILE A 136 -4.30 -0.91 9.36
C ILE A 136 -2.80 -0.70 9.06
N SER A 137 -2.43 -0.49 7.80
CA SER A 137 -1.04 -0.21 7.41
C SER A 137 -0.50 1.08 8.04
N ASN A 138 -1.32 2.13 8.08
CA ASN A 138 -0.93 3.43 8.66
C ASN A 138 -0.86 3.40 10.19
N VAL A 139 -1.59 2.49 10.85
CA VAL A 139 -1.39 2.22 12.29
C VAL A 139 0.01 1.64 12.53
N VAL A 140 0.46 0.69 11.71
CA VAL A 140 1.84 0.17 11.78
C VAL A 140 2.85 1.29 11.55
N HIS A 141 2.64 2.08 10.49
CA HIS A 141 3.53 3.20 10.15
C HIS A 141 3.65 4.22 11.30
N CYS A 142 2.52 4.66 11.85
CA CYS A 142 2.48 5.60 12.99
C CYS A 142 3.12 4.99 14.25
N THR A 143 2.94 3.69 14.47
CA THR A 143 3.58 2.96 15.59
C THR A 143 5.09 2.93 15.45
N VAL A 144 5.60 2.58 14.26
CA VAL A 144 7.04 2.58 13.97
C VAL A 144 7.60 3.99 14.10
N ALA A 145 6.89 5.00 13.60
CA ALA A 145 7.30 6.39 13.73
C ALA A 145 7.43 6.83 15.19
N GLY A 146 6.45 6.53 16.03
CA GLY A 146 6.52 6.84 17.46
C GLY A 146 7.62 6.06 18.21
N ALA A 147 7.89 4.82 17.81
CA ALA A 147 8.96 4.01 18.39
C ALA A 147 10.35 4.55 18.01
N VAL A 148 10.58 4.83 16.71
CA VAL A 148 11.81 5.41 16.18
C VAL A 148 12.03 6.82 16.74
N ALA A 149 10.99 7.63 16.92
CA ALA A 149 11.10 8.92 17.60
C ALA A 149 11.58 8.77 19.04
N THR A 150 11.05 7.79 19.78
CA THR A 150 11.48 7.54 21.16
C THR A 150 12.95 7.10 21.19
N TRP A 151 13.36 6.22 20.27
CA TRP A 151 14.75 5.82 20.10
C TRP A 151 15.67 7.00 19.72
N TRP A 152 15.20 7.90 18.85
CA TRP A 152 15.92 9.08 18.38
C TRP A 152 16.14 10.14 19.47
N PHE A 153 15.10 10.48 20.23
CA PHE A 153 15.11 11.61 21.16
C PHE A 153 15.49 11.23 22.59
N ASN A 154 15.14 10.03 23.06
CA ASN A 154 15.45 9.58 24.42
C ASN A 154 15.15 8.08 24.61
N PRO A 155 16.14 7.18 24.52
CA PRO A 155 15.97 5.78 24.87
C PRO A 155 15.84 5.62 26.40
N ALA A 156 14.68 5.94 26.96
CA ALA A 156 14.43 5.75 28.39
C ALA A 156 14.49 4.24 28.73
N PRO A 157 15.31 3.81 29.70
CA PRO A 157 15.40 2.41 30.08
C PRO A 157 14.10 1.93 30.75
N GLY A 158 13.49 0.86 30.21
CA GLY A 158 12.48 0.06 30.92
C GLY A 158 11.02 0.13 30.43
N LYS A 159 10.68 0.96 29.44
CA LYS A 159 9.35 0.90 28.78
C LYS A 159 9.55 0.52 27.31
N SER A 160 8.85 -0.52 26.84
CA SER A 160 8.84 -0.88 25.41
C SER A 160 8.36 0.32 24.56
N PRO A 161 9.26 0.99 23.81
CA PRO A 161 8.89 2.19 23.03
C PRO A 161 7.77 1.89 22.03
N VAL A 162 7.82 0.66 21.49
CA VAL A 162 6.86 0.13 20.52
C VAL A 162 5.48 -0.04 21.12
N THR A 163 5.38 -0.60 22.34
CA THR A 163 4.07 -0.81 22.99
C THR A 163 3.41 0.52 23.33
N GLY A 164 4.19 1.51 23.78
CA GLY A 164 3.69 2.86 24.03
C GLY A 164 3.21 3.55 22.75
N ALA A 165 4.00 3.47 21.67
CA ALA A 165 3.64 4.03 20.38
C ALA A 165 2.42 3.34 19.75
N LEU A 166 2.30 2.02 19.90
CA LEU A 166 1.15 1.26 19.41
C LEU A 166 -0.12 1.65 20.16
N LYS A 167 -0.05 1.76 21.49
CA LYS A 167 -1.19 2.19 22.30
C LYS A 167 -1.68 3.58 21.88
N ARG A 168 -0.77 4.54 21.65
CA ARG A 168 -1.14 5.87 21.14
C ARG A 168 -1.75 5.81 19.74
N SER A 169 -1.16 5.03 18.84
CA SER A 169 -1.66 4.84 17.47
C SER A 169 -3.08 4.25 17.42
N LEU A 170 -3.39 3.33 18.33
CA LEU A 170 -4.72 2.69 18.45
C LEU A 170 -5.73 3.48 19.29
N THR A 171 -5.33 4.54 19.98
CA THR A 171 -6.23 5.30 20.86
C THR A 171 -6.29 6.77 20.48
N THR A 172 -5.31 7.56 20.94
CA THR A 172 -5.31 9.01 20.79
C THR A 172 -5.13 9.46 19.34
N SER A 173 -4.36 8.71 18.55
CA SER A 173 -4.02 9.06 17.17
C SER A 173 -4.89 8.34 16.13
N PHE A 174 -5.70 7.36 16.55
CA PHE A 174 -6.46 6.51 15.62
C PHE A 174 -7.41 7.31 14.74
N GLY A 175 -8.08 8.33 15.28
CA GLY A 175 -8.99 9.18 14.50
C GLY A 175 -8.28 9.92 13.35
N SER A 176 -7.08 10.45 13.59
CA SER A 176 -6.25 11.09 12.56
C SER A 176 -5.81 10.08 11.50
N ILE A 177 -5.42 8.87 11.92
CA ILE A 177 -4.99 7.79 11.03
C ILE A 177 -6.14 7.35 10.12
N ALA A 178 -7.31 7.07 10.72
CA ALA A 178 -8.51 6.63 9.99
C ALA A 178 -9.01 7.72 9.03
N PHE A 179 -9.02 8.99 9.44
CA PHE A 179 -9.45 10.10 8.58
C PHE A 179 -8.51 10.29 7.38
N GLY A 180 -7.20 10.34 7.60
CA GLY A 180 -6.25 10.48 6.50
C GLY A 180 -6.32 9.29 5.53
N SER A 181 -6.45 8.08 6.06
CA SER A 181 -6.58 6.85 5.26
C SER A 181 -7.86 6.84 4.40
N LEU A 182 -8.97 7.40 4.91
CA LEU A 182 -10.22 7.54 4.17
C LEU A 182 -10.08 8.43 2.93
N LEU A 183 -9.32 9.52 3.02
CA LEU A 183 -9.09 10.41 1.88
C LEU A 183 -8.38 9.68 0.73
N VAL A 184 -7.35 8.89 1.05
CA VAL A 184 -6.65 8.07 0.04
C VAL A 184 -7.57 6.98 -0.51
N ALA A 185 -8.35 6.31 0.36
CA ALA A 185 -9.26 5.26 -0.04
C ALA A 185 -10.33 5.71 -1.04
N ILE A 186 -10.90 6.90 -0.85
CA ILE A 186 -11.89 7.48 -1.77
C ILE A 186 -11.26 7.69 -3.15
N ILE A 187 -10.07 8.30 -3.23
CA ILE A 187 -9.41 8.55 -4.51
C ILE A 187 -9.04 7.25 -5.22
N LYS A 188 -8.54 6.23 -4.49
CA LYS A 188 -8.27 4.89 -5.02
C LYS A 188 -9.52 4.23 -5.58
N ALA A 189 -10.63 4.26 -4.82
CA ALA A 189 -11.90 3.71 -5.26
C ALA A 189 -12.43 4.43 -6.51
N THR A 190 -12.38 5.77 -6.54
CA THR A 190 -12.80 6.56 -7.71
C THR A 190 -11.95 6.23 -8.93
N ARG A 191 -10.63 6.12 -8.78
CA ARG A 191 -9.72 5.75 -9.87
C ARG A 191 -10.02 4.35 -10.41
N GLN A 192 -10.29 3.39 -9.51
CA GLN A 192 -10.67 2.03 -9.91
C GLN A 192 -12.00 1.99 -10.68
N VAL A 193 -12.99 2.80 -10.27
CA VAL A 193 -14.26 2.93 -11.01
C VAL A 193 -14.05 3.56 -12.39
N VAL A 194 -13.21 4.60 -12.51
CA VAL A 194 -12.89 5.20 -13.82
C VAL A 194 -12.24 4.19 -14.77
N ARG A 195 -11.36 3.32 -14.26
CA ARG A 195 -10.75 2.25 -15.04
C ARG A 195 -11.76 1.21 -15.48
N ALA A 196 -12.62 0.75 -14.57
CA ALA A 196 -13.69 -0.18 -14.89
C ALA A 196 -14.66 0.41 -15.95
N ALA A 197 -15.06 1.67 -15.80
CA ALA A 197 -15.92 2.37 -16.76
C ALA A 197 -15.26 2.55 -18.14
N ARG A 198 -13.93 2.68 -18.19
CA ARG A 198 -13.17 2.67 -19.45
C ARG A 198 -13.24 1.31 -20.13
N ASP A 199 -13.03 0.24 -19.37
CA ASP A 199 -12.99 -1.13 -19.88
C ASP A 199 -14.37 -1.58 -20.36
N ASN A 200 -15.43 -1.15 -19.66
CA ASN A 200 -16.83 -1.34 -20.04
C ASN A 200 -17.30 -0.42 -21.19
N LYS A 201 -16.48 0.55 -21.60
CA LYS A 201 -16.79 1.57 -22.63
C LYS A 201 -17.93 2.53 -22.27
N ASP A 202 -18.26 2.66 -20.99
CA ASP A 202 -19.26 3.61 -20.47
C ASP A 202 -18.82 5.07 -20.67
N ILE A 203 -17.51 5.31 -20.66
CA ILE A 203 -16.89 6.63 -20.83
C ILE A 203 -15.93 6.59 -22.02
N GLY A 204 -15.93 7.65 -22.83
CA GLY A 204 -15.01 7.77 -23.97
C GLY A 204 -13.53 7.61 -23.57
N PRO A 205 -12.70 6.91 -24.36
CA PRO A 205 -11.35 6.50 -23.96
C PRO A 205 -10.41 7.67 -23.65
N ALA A 206 -10.59 8.81 -24.36
CA ALA A 206 -9.82 10.02 -24.12
C ALA A 206 -10.13 10.64 -22.74
N LEU A 207 -11.41 10.76 -22.37
CA LEU A 207 -11.82 11.30 -21.08
C LEU A 207 -11.39 10.38 -19.93
N ALA A 208 -11.58 9.07 -20.08
CA ALA A 208 -11.15 8.10 -19.08
C ALA A 208 -9.63 8.13 -18.85
N CYS A 209 -8.84 8.32 -19.91
CA CYS A 209 -7.38 8.47 -19.79
C CYS A 209 -6.99 9.74 -19.02
N VAL A 210 -7.64 10.87 -19.30
CA VAL A 210 -7.39 12.13 -18.57
C VAL A 210 -7.77 11.99 -17.10
N LEU A 211 -8.93 11.40 -16.79
CA LEU A 211 -9.38 11.19 -15.42
C LEU A 211 -8.47 10.22 -14.65
N ASP A 212 -8.08 9.08 -15.24
CA ASP A 212 -7.15 8.15 -14.60
C ASP A 212 -5.76 8.77 -14.36
N CYS A 213 -5.30 9.63 -15.28
CA CYS A 213 -4.04 10.36 -15.10
C CYS A 213 -4.13 11.38 -13.95
N MET A 214 -5.19 12.21 -13.93
CA MET A 214 -5.39 13.21 -12.88
C MET A 214 -5.58 12.56 -11.49
N LEU A 215 -6.41 11.52 -11.42
CA LEU A 215 -6.62 10.75 -10.18
C LEU A 215 -5.35 10.01 -9.78
N GLY A 216 -4.55 9.51 -10.72
CA GLY A 216 -3.27 8.89 -10.41
C GLY A 216 -2.26 9.85 -9.82
N ILE A 217 -2.17 11.08 -10.34
CA ILE A 217 -1.32 12.13 -9.74
C ILE A 217 -1.82 12.47 -8.33
N LEU A 218 -3.14 12.64 -8.17
CA LEU A 218 -3.74 12.97 -6.88
C LEU A 218 -3.54 11.86 -5.84
N GLU A 219 -3.71 10.60 -6.25
CA GLU A 219 -3.47 9.41 -5.42
C GLU A 219 -2.03 9.42 -4.92
N SER A 220 -1.04 9.52 -5.82
CA SER A 220 0.38 9.53 -5.44
C SER A 220 0.74 10.71 -4.53
N LEU A 221 0.19 11.90 -4.79
CA LEU A 221 0.42 13.08 -3.94
C LEU A 221 -0.20 12.93 -2.54
N LEU A 222 -1.39 12.34 -2.44
CA LEU A 222 -2.03 12.10 -1.15
C LEU A 222 -1.34 10.98 -0.37
N GLU A 223 -0.90 9.92 -1.04
CA GLU A 223 -0.14 8.83 -0.40
C GLU A 223 1.15 9.32 0.21
N ILE A 224 1.96 10.08 -0.56
CA ILE A 224 3.21 10.63 -0.03
C ILE A 224 2.93 11.62 1.10
N PHE A 225 1.94 12.50 0.94
CA PHE A 225 1.57 13.46 1.98
C PHE A 225 1.13 12.76 3.27
N ASN A 226 0.27 11.74 3.16
CA ASN A 226 -0.22 10.97 4.29
C ASN A 226 0.91 10.22 5.01
N ARG A 227 1.84 9.63 4.26
CA ARG A 227 2.98 8.93 4.82
C ARG A 227 3.78 9.84 5.77
N TYR A 228 4.14 11.04 5.31
CA TYR A 228 4.85 12.00 6.17
C TYR A 228 3.94 12.61 7.24
N ALA A 229 2.65 12.80 6.99
CA ALA A 229 1.71 13.29 8.00
C ALA A 229 1.62 12.29 9.17
N PHE A 230 1.55 11.00 8.89
CA PHE A 230 1.51 9.96 9.91
C PHE A 230 2.84 9.79 10.65
N CYS A 231 3.99 10.16 10.05
CA CYS A 231 5.22 10.35 10.80
C CYS A 231 5.03 11.42 11.89
N TYR A 232 4.53 12.63 11.55
CA TYR A 232 4.28 13.69 12.54
C TYR A 232 3.23 13.29 13.58
N VAL A 233 2.17 12.57 13.18
CA VAL A 233 1.18 12.01 14.13
C VAL A 233 1.84 11.03 15.10
N GLY A 234 2.75 10.17 14.63
CA GLY A 234 3.45 9.19 15.47
C GLY A 234 4.52 9.79 16.38
N ILE A 235 5.29 10.76 15.87
CA ILE A 235 6.38 11.44 16.59
C ILE A 235 5.80 12.37 17.67
N TYR A 236 4.86 13.25 17.29
CA TYR A 236 4.40 14.35 18.14
C TYR A 236 2.97 14.18 18.68
N GLY A 237 2.20 13.21 18.19
CA GLY A 237 0.80 13.04 18.59
C GLY A 237 -0.14 14.11 18.00
N TYR A 238 0.22 14.74 16.89
CA TYR A 238 -0.59 15.77 16.25
C TYR A 238 -1.91 15.23 15.68
N ASP A 239 -2.92 16.10 15.59
CA ASP A 239 -4.07 15.86 14.73
C ASP A 239 -3.66 15.92 13.24
N PHE A 240 -4.42 15.26 12.36
CA PHE A 240 -4.09 15.16 10.94
C PHE A 240 -3.92 16.55 10.26
N ARG A 241 -4.69 17.56 10.66
CA ARG A 241 -4.62 18.90 10.06
C ARG A 241 -3.34 19.63 10.48
N THR A 242 -2.94 19.48 11.74
CA THR A 242 -1.70 20.04 12.27
C THR A 242 -0.49 19.34 11.68
N ALA A 243 -0.51 18.00 11.62
CA ALA A 243 0.51 17.22 10.92
C ALA A 243 0.66 17.65 9.45
N GLY A 244 -0.46 17.85 8.75
CA GLY A 244 -0.44 18.31 7.36
C GLY A 244 0.22 19.68 7.15
N ARG A 245 0.11 20.61 8.11
CA ARG A 245 0.83 21.89 8.06
C ARG A 245 2.34 21.68 8.18
N SER A 246 2.77 20.78 9.07
CA SER A 246 4.20 20.45 9.22
C SER A 246 4.75 19.77 7.97
N VAL A 247 4.00 18.83 7.37
CA VAL A 247 4.38 18.20 6.09
C VAL A 247 4.53 19.23 4.97
N TRP A 248 3.60 20.19 4.89
CA TRP A 248 3.70 21.26 3.89
C TRP A 248 4.96 22.12 4.07
N THR A 249 5.34 22.43 5.30
CA THR A 249 6.60 23.12 5.61
C THR A 249 7.80 22.26 5.21
N LEU A 250 7.80 20.97 5.58
CA LEU A 250 8.86 20.03 5.24
C LEU A 250 9.06 19.92 3.71
N PHE A 251 7.97 19.87 2.94
CA PHE A 251 8.04 19.82 1.48
C PHE A 251 8.50 21.14 0.86
N LYS A 252 8.14 22.29 1.42
CA LYS A 252 8.66 23.59 0.97
C LYS A 252 10.16 23.69 1.16
N GLU A 253 10.68 23.15 2.25
CA GLU A 253 12.10 23.23 2.58
C GLU A 253 12.93 22.14 1.89
N ARG A 254 12.38 20.93 1.72
CA ARG A 254 13.16 19.73 1.33
C ARG A 254 12.49 18.82 0.29
N GLY A 255 11.37 19.24 -0.31
CA GLY A 255 10.42 18.35 -1.01
C GLY A 255 11.00 17.45 -2.11
N LEU A 256 11.90 17.96 -2.96
CA LEU A 256 12.52 17.13 -4.01
C LEU A 256 13.38 16.00 -3.43
N THR A 257 14.07 16.26 -2.32
CA THR A 257 14.91 15.24 -1.66
C THR A 257 14.06 14.18 -0.97
N VAL A 258 12.93 14.60 -0.40
CA VAL A 258 11.96 13.69 0.21
C VAL A 258 11.45 12.66 -0.81
N ILE A 259 10.90 13.16 -1.93
CA ILE A 259 10.30 12.31 -2.97
C ILE A 259 11.33 11.35 -3.57
N VAL A 260 12.51 11.86 -3.94
CA VAL A 260 13.53 11.03 -4.60
C VAL A 260 14.12 10.00 -3.64
N ASN A 261 14.33 10.36 -2.37
CA ASN A 261 14.79 9.41 -1.36
C ASN A 261 13.78 8.27 -1.20
N ASP A 262 12.49 8.59 -1.18
CA ASP A 262 11.45 7.58 -0.99
C ASP A 262 11.35 6.60 -2.16
N ASP A 263 11.29 7.13 -3.39
CA ASP A 263 11.24 6.33 -4.61
C ASP A 263 12.49 5.44 -4.77
N LEU A 264 13.67 5.96 -4.40
CA LEU A 264 14.89 5.15 -4.36
C LEU A 264 14.79 3.96 -3.41
N LEU A 265 14.28 4.19 -2.20
CA LEU A 265 14.24 3.17 -1.16
C LEU A 265 13.22 2.08 -1.47
N ASP A 266 12.04 2.45 -1.97
CA ASP A 266 11.01 1.47 -2.32
C ASP A 266 11.48 0.53 -3.44
N ASN A 267 12.21 1.04 -4.44
CA ASN A 267 12.86 0.22 -5.47
C ASN A 267 13.92 -0.73 -4.89
N VAL A 268 14.74 -0.25 -3.94
CA VAL A 268 15.75 -1.08 -3.25
C VAL A 268 15.09 -2.18 -2.42
N PHE A 269 14.00 -1.86 -1.73
CA PHE A 269 13.25 -2.85 -0.94
C PHE A 269 12.60 -3.91 -1.82
N LEU A 270 12.01 -3.53 -2.96
CA LEU A 270 11.43 -4.47 -3.91
C LEU A 270 12.48 -5.44 -4.45
N LEU A 271 13.65 -4.93 -4.86
CA LEU A 271 14.76 -5.78 -5.31
C LEU A 271 15.22 -6.74 -4.21
N GLY A 272 15.32 -6.27 -2.96
CA GLY A 272 15.61 -7.11 -1.81
C GLY A 272 14.59 -8.23 -1.62
N CYS A 273 13.29 -7.94 -1.75
CA CYS A 273 12.23 -8.92 -1.62
C CYS A 273 12.27 -9.98 -2.73
N ILE A 274 12.52 -9.57 -3.98
CA ILE A 274 12.68 -10.49 -5.11
C ILE A 274 13.88 -11.42 -4.87
N LEU A 275 15.02 -10.88 -4.42
CA LEU A 275 16.21 -11.69 -4.12
C LEU A 275 15.93 -12.74 -3.03
N VAL A 276 15.28 -12.34 -1.93
CA VAL A 276 14.90 -13.29 -0.87
C VAL A 276 13.92 -14.34 -1.40
N GLY A 277 12.93 -13.94 -2.21
CA GLY A 277 12.01 -14.87 -2.87
C GLY A 277 12.74 -15.89 -3.75
N VAL A 278 13.70 -15.47 -4.56
CA VAL A 278 14.50 -16.36 -5.42
C VAL A 278 15.34 -17.34 -4.59
N ILE A 279 15.94 -16.89 -3.49
CA ILE A 279 16.71 -17.75 -2.59
C ILE A 279 15.77 -18.80 -1.95
N SER A 280 14.61 -18.38 -1.43
CA SER A 280 13.61 -19.28 -0.87
C SER A 280 13.06 -20.28 -1.90
N CYS A 281 12.89 -19.86 -3.15
CA CYS A 281 12.52 -20.72 -4.27
C CYS A 281 13.55 -21.83 -4.48
N GLY A 282 14.84 -21.48 -4.53
CA GLY A 282 15.93 -22.45 -4.69
C GLY A 282 16.02 -23.46 -3.55
N ILE A 283 15.84 -22.99 -2.30
CA ILE A 283 15.82 -23.87 -1.12
C ILE A 283 14.62 -24.83 -1.18
N ALA A 284 13.42 -24.33 -1.48
CA ALA A 284 12.22 -25.14 -1.57
C ALA A 284 12.28 -26.17 -2.71
N TYR A 285 12.84 -25.79 -3.86
CA TYR A 285 13.09 -26.70 -4.98
C TYR A 285 14.05 -27.83 -4.60
N GLY A 286 15.17 -27.49 -3.95
CA GLY A 286 16.18 -28.45 -3.51
C GLY A 286 15.61 -29.44 -2.48
N TYR A 287 14.82 -28.95 -1.53
CA TYR A 287 14.11 -29.79 -0.56
C TYR A 287 13.11 -30.73 -1.25
N GLY A 288 12.30 -30.21 -2.17
CA GLY A 288 11.34 -31.03 -2.93
C GLY A 288 12.01 -32.16 -3.71
N LYS A 289 13.15 -31.88 -4.36
CA LYS A 289 13.95 -32.91 -5.03
C LYS A 289 14.56 -33.92 -4.05
N GLY A 290 15.08 -33.47 -2.92
CA GLY A 290 15.62 -34.36 -1.88
C GLY A 290 14.57 -35.27 -1.24
N ALA A 291 13.31 -34.83 -1.20
CA ALA A 291 12.17 -35.59 -0.72
C ALA A 291 11.56 -36.56 -1.76
N GLY A 292 12.15 -36.66 -2.96
CA GLY A 292 11.65 -37.51 -4.03
C GLY A 292 10.38 -37.00 -4.71
N MET A 293 10.06 -35.71 -4.58
CA MET A 293 8.97 -35.10 -5.35
C MET A 293 9.45 -34.88 -6.79
N ASP A 294 8.63 -35.32 -7.76
CA ASP A 294 8.93 -35.17 -9.18
C ASP A 294 7.86 -34.37 -9.94
N GLY A 295 8.28 -33.81 -11.07
CA GLY A 295 7.42 -33.10 -12.02
C GLY A 295 6.78 -31.82 -11.42
N PRO A 296 5.46 -31.61 -11.63
CA PRO A 296 4.78 -30.36 -11.26
C PRO A 296 4.76 -30.10 -9.75
N ASN A 297 4.85 -31.14 -8.92
CA ASN A 297 4.80 -31.02 -7.46
C ASN A 297 6.03 -30.30 -6.90
N THR A 298 7.21 -30.56 -7.47
CA THR A 298 8.46 -29.85 -7.11
C THR A 298 8.39 -28.39 -7.54
N GLY A 299 7.81 -28.11 -8.71
CA GLY A 299 7.60 -26.74 -9.21
C GLY A 299 6.63 -25.95 -8.33
N ALA A 300 5.53 -26.57 -7.89
CA ALA A 300 4.57 -25.96 -6.98
C ALA A 300 5.21 -25.61 -5.63
N MET A 301 6.03 -26.51 -5.05
CA MET A 301 6.81 -26.23 -3.84
C MET A 301 7.75 -25.03 -4.02
N ALA A 302 8.47 -24.95 -5.13
CA ALA A 302 9.38 -23.85 -5.43
C ALA A 302 8.63 -22.51 -5.54
N PHE A 303 7.48 -22.52 -6.22
CA PHE A 303 6.60 -21.36 -6.34
C PHE A 303 6.08 -20.90 -4.97
N ILE A 304 5.55 -21.82 -4.15
CA ILE A 304 5.10 -21.51 -2.79
C ILE A 304 6.25 -20.93 -1.97
N GLY A 305 7.46 -21.52 -2.07
CA GLY A 305 8.66 -21.01 -1.42
C GLY A 305 9.03 -19.58 -1.84
N PHE A 306 8.92 -19.25 -3.13
CA PHE A 306 9.11 -17.88 -3.63
C PHE A 306 8.14 -16.91 -2.96
N PHE A 307 6.84 -17.21 -2.98
CA PHE A 307 5.82 -16.32 -2.44
C PHE A 307 5.95 -16.14 -0.93
N ILE A 308 6.20 -17.22 -0.18
CA ILE A 308 6.41 -17.12 1.27
C ILE A 308 7.64 -16.25 1.58
N GLY A 309 8.77 -16.50 0.91
CA GLY A 309 9.99 -15.72 1.10
C GLY A 309 9.81 -14.25 0.73
N PHE A 310 9.18 -13.98 -0.42
CA PHE A 310 8.87 -12.64 -0.89
C PHE A 310 7.97 -11.89 0.08
N VAL A 311 6.86 -12.50 0.52
CA VAL A 311 5.91 -11.87 1.45
C VAL A 311 6.56 -11.60 2.80
N LEU A 312 7.26 -12.58 3.41
CA LEU A 312 7.93 -12.36 4.70
C LEU A 312 8.99 -11.25 4.63
N CYS A 313 9.75 -11.19 3.53
CA CYS A 313 10.70 -10.10 3.30
C CYS A 313 9.98 -8.76 3.14
N LEU A 314 8.92 -8.72 2.34
CA LEU A 314 8.12 -7.52 2.11
C LEU A 314 7.56 -6.97 3.43
N LEU A 315 7.00 -7.82 4.28
CA LEU A 315 6.51 -7.45 5.60
C LEU A 315 7.60 -6.78 6.43
N THR A 316 8.80 -7.36 6.46
CA THR A 316 9.95 -6.76 7.15
C THR A 316 10.32 -5.40 6.53
N MET A 317 10.40 -5.31 5.20
CA MET A 317 10.78 -4.08 4.51
C MET A 317 9.79 -2.93 4.72
N THR A 318 8.48 -3.18 4.85
CA THR A 318 7.51 -2.12 5.15
C THR A 318 7.76 -1.43 6.49
N THR A 319 8.24 -2.18 7.49
CA THR A 319 8.63 -1.60 8.79
C THR A 319 9.88 -0.74 8.66
N VAL A 320 10.87 -1.21 7.90
CA VAL A 320 12.10 -0.46 7.62
C VAL A 320 11.78 0.81 6.84
N SER A 321 10.94 0.74 5.79
CA SER A 321 10.49 1.91 5.03
C SER A 321 9.85 2.97 5.93
N SER A 322 9.00 2.54 6.87
CA SER A 322 8.39 3.44 7.87
C SER A 322 9.44 4.08 8.79
N ALA A 323 10.43 3.31 9.23
CA ALA A 323 11.54 3.83 10.04
C ALA A 323 12.38 4.84 9.24
N VAL A 324 12.65 4.61 7.95
CA VAL A 324 13.44 5.53 7.12
C VAL A 324 12.73 6.87 6.92
N ALA A 325 11.42 6.86 6.67
CA ALA A 325 10.62 8.08 6.60
C ALA A 325 10.70 8.87 7.91
N THR A 326 10.61 8.16 9.04
CA THR A 326 10.65 8.77 10.37
C THR A 326 12.03 9.36 10.68
N VAL A 327 13.11 8.61 10.43
CA VAL A 327 14.49 9.11 10.60
C VAL A 327 14.70 10.37 9.77
N PHE A 328 14.19 10.41 8.53
CA PHE A 328 14.25 11.61 7.71
C PHE A 328 13.54 12.79 8.37
N VAL A 329 12.31 12.60 8.87
CA VAL A 329 11.55 13.67 9.54
C VAL A 329 12.25 14.14 10.82
N CYS A 330 12.72 13.22 11.67
CA CYS A 330 13.44 13.57 12.89
C CYS A 330 14.75 14.33 12.58
N PHE A 331 15.50 13.87 11.59
CA PHE A 331 16.70 14.57 11.10
C PHE A 331 16.38 15.94 10.52
N ALA A 332 15.21 16.09 9.90
CA ALA A 332 14.80 17.35 9.31
C ALA A 332 14.38 18.39 10.34
N GLU A 333 13.68 17.98 11.38
CA GLU A 333 13.21 18.88 12.45
C GLU A 333 14.32 19.22 13.44
N ASP A 334 14.97 18.20 14.02
CA ASP A 334 16.01 18.40 15.03
C ASP A 334 17.03 17.24 15.08
N PRO A 335 18.23 17.43 14.48
CA PRO A 335 19.30 16.44 14.52
C PRO A 335 20.10 16.43 15.84
N ALA A 336 20.00 17.44 16.70
CA ALA A 336 20.91 17.61 17.83
C ALA A 336 20.76 16.52 18.93
N PRO A 337 19.54 16.09 19.32
CA PRO A 337 19.36 15.01 20.29
C PRO A 337 20.01 13.70 19.85
N PHE A 338 19.98 13.40 18.55
CA PHE A 338 20.56 12.18 17.99
C PHE A 338 22.09 12.12 18.16
N ALA A 339 22.77 13.27 18.14
CA ALA A 339 24.21 13.35 18.36
C ALA A 339 24.63 12.91 19.77
N GLN A 340 23.76 13.05 20.76
CA GLN A 340 24.05 12.68 22.15
C GLN A 340 24.01 11.17 22.37
N TYR A 341 23.04 10.48 21.75
CA TYR A 341 22.82 9.06 21.96
C TYR A 341 23.52 8.18 20.91
N HIS A 342 23.68 8.66 19.68
CA HIS A 342 24.26 7.90 18.56
C HIS A 342 25.26 8.73 17.73
N PRO A 343 26.41 9.16 18.32
CA PRO A 343 27.33 10.11 17.70
C PRO A 343 27.91 9.63 16.36
N ASP A 344 28.23 8.33 16.24
CA ASP A 344 28.80 7.75 15.02
C ASP A 344 27.79 7.76 13.85
N LEU A 345 26.53 7.43 14.13
CA LEU A 345 25.45 7.42 13.15
C LEU A 345 25.07 8.85 12.75
N HIS A 346 25.00 9.76 13.73
CA HIS A 346 24.77 11.19 13.49
C HIS A 346 25.84 11.77 12.56
N THR A 347 27.12 11.51 12.83
CA THR A 347 28.23 12.03 12.02
C THR A 347 28.15 11.54 10.58
N GLN A 348 27.84 10.26 10.35
CA GLN A 348 27.65 9.73 9.00
C GLN A 348 26.49 10.40 8.27
N LEU A 349 25.35 10.58 8.96
CA LEU A 349 24.14 11.18 8.38
C LEU A 349 24.35 12.65 8.01
N VAL A 350 24.96 13.44 8.90
CA VAL A 350 25.31 14.85 8.64
C VAL A 350 26.34 14.98 7.52
N THR A 351 27.38 14.13 7.51
CA THR A 351 28.44 14.19 6.49
C THR A 351 27.88 13.93 5.09
N THR A 352 27.03 12.90 4.95
CA THR A 352 26.40 12.59 3.66
C THR A 352 25.35 13.61 3.25
N TRP A 353 24.68 14.26 4.20
CA TRP A 353 23.82 15.41 3.93
C TRP A 353 24.62 16.64 3.45
N GLN A 354 25.76 16.94 4.05
CA GLN A 354 26.60 18.09 3.67
C GLN A 354 27.23 17.93 2.29
N GLN A 355 27.60 16.71 1.89
CA GLN A 355 28.07 16.41 0.53
C GLN A 355 27.02 16.76 -0.54
N PHE A 356 25.75 16.82 -0.15
CA PHE A 356 24.62 17.06 -1.03
C PHE A 356 24.12 18.50 -0.99
N TYR A 357 23.99 19.07 0.20
CA TYR A 357 23.61 20.46 0.45
C TYR A 357 24.79 21.22 1.08
N PRO A 358 25.83 21.55 0.28
CA PRO A 358 26.96 22.34 0.75
C PRO A 358 26.49 23.79 1.03
N GLY A 359 25.92 24.05 2.20
CA GLY A 359 25.47 25.38 2.62
C GLY A 359 24.33 25.41 3.66
N ASP A 360 23.52 24.35 3.79
CA ASP A 360 22.29 24.42 4.59
C ASP A 360 22.48 24.05 6.08
N TYR A 361 23.49 23.25 6.43
CA TYR A 361 23.66 22.78 7.81
C TYR A 361 23.98 23.92 8.80
N HIS A 362 24.67 24.97 8.35
CA HIS A 362 25.03 26.12 9.19
C HIS A 362 23.87 27.11 9.42
N ARG A 363 22.75 27.01 8.68
CA ARG A 363 21.56 27.85 8.92
C ARG A 363 20.65 27.29 10.00
N GLY A 364 20.56 25.96 10.15
CA GLY A 364 19.68 25.31 11.14
C GLY A 364 20.12 25.54 12.58
N THR A 365 21.42 25.54 12.84
CA THR A 365 21.99 25.83 14.18
C THR A 365 21.85 27.30 14.60
N GLY A 366 21.79 28.23 13.64
CA GLY A 366 21.55 29.65 13.90
C GLY A 366 20.07 30.03 14.06
N ALA A 367 19.15 29.32 13.41
CA ALA A 367 17.71 29.62 13.48
C ALA A 367 17.03 29.05 14.73
N GLN A 368 17.56 27.97 15.33
CA GLN A 368 17.03 27.40 16.57
C GLN A 368 17.43 28.17 17.84
N ALA A 369 18.41 29.08 17.76
CA ALA A 369 18.73 30.00 18.87
C ALA A 369 17.66 31.09 19.11
N GLY A 370 16.61 31.15 18.28
CA GLY A 370 15.56 32.17 18.34
C GLY A 370 14.14 31.66 18.62
N ARG A 371 13.95 30.38 18.94
CA ARG A 371 12.65 29.83 19.38
C ARG A 371 12.81 29.18 20.75
N VAL A 372 12.92 30.01 21.78
CA VAL A 372 12.63 29.67 23.17
C VAL A 372 11.24 30.21 23.49
#